data_AF-A0A2E7MKG6-F1
#
_entry.id   AF-A0A2E7MKG6-F1
#
_cell.length_a   1.000
_cell.length_b   1.000
_cell.length_c   1.000
_cell.angle_alpha   90.00
_cell.angle_beta   90.00
_cell.angle_gamma   90.00
#
_symmetry.space_group_name_H-M   'P 1'
#
loop_
_entity.id
_entity.type
_entity.pdbx_description
1 polymer ?
#
loop_
_entity_poly.entity_id
_entity_poly.type
_entity_poly.pdbx_seq_one_letter_code
_entity_poly.pdbx_strand_id
1 'polypeptide(L)'
;MKTNKYLLIALAAMVCAAFSAEAVVNIQNVGAGARSMALGNSFVAVADNPDAVFENPAGLMQIEKKQIAVTNVSLFFGGIEG
;
A
#
# COMPACT_ATOMS: atom_id res chain seq x y z
N MET A 1 -41.72 8.80 30.47
CA MET A 1 -40.36 8.31 30.79
C MET A 1 -39.86 7.16 29.88
N LYS A 2 -40.40 6.95 28.66
CA LYS A 2 -39.97 5.84 27.77
C LYS A 2 -38.82 6.20 26.81
N THR A 3 -38.43 7.47 26.75
CA THR A 3 -37.47 8.04 25.79
C THR A 3 -36.00 7.73 26.12
N ASN A 4 -35.68 7.37 27.37
CA ASN A 4 -34.29 7.30 27.84
C ASN A 4 -33.50 6.10 27.29
N LYS A 5 -34.16 4.96 27.09
CA LYS A 5 -33.50 3.73 26.62
C LYS A 5 -33.06 3.81 25.15
N TYR A 6 -33.83 4.46 24.29
CA TYR A 6 -33.48 4.64 22.88
C TYR A 6 -32.32 5.63 22.72
N LEU A 7 -32.28 6.64 23.59
CA LEU A 7 -31.21 7.63 23.63
C LEU A 7 -29.88 7.00 24.08
N LEU A 8 -29.92 6.09 25.07
CA LEU A 8 -28.77 5.30 25.48
C LEU A 8 -28.28 4.34 24.39
N ILE A 9 -29.18 3.68 23.66
CA ILE A 9 -28.83 2.79 22.54
C ILE A 9 -28.19 3.59 21.39
N ALA A 10 -28.74 4.76 21.07
CA ALA A 10 -28.17 5.64 20.04
C ALA A 10 -26.77 6.14 20.42
N LEU A 11 -26.57 6.50 21.69
CA LEU A 11 -25.27 6.93 22.19
C LEU A 11 -24.24 5.79 22.17
N ALA A 12 -24.63 4.58 22.56
CA ALA A 12 -23.76 3.41 22.51
C ALA A 12 -23.37 3.05 21.06
N ALA A 13 -24.32 3.12 20.12
CA ALA A 13 -24.04 2.90 18.70
C ALA A 13 -23.06 3.94 18.13
N MET A 14 -23.19 5.21 18.55
CA MET A 14 -22.29 6.28 18.12
C MET A 14 -20.87 6.08 18.65
N VAL A 15 -20.71 5.61 19.89
CA VAL A 15 -19.41 5.28 20.47
C VAL A 15 -18.79 4.06 19.79
N CYS A 16 -19.58 3.03 19.46
CA CYS A 16 -19.10 1.87 18.69
C CYS A 16 -18.73 2.23 17.24
N ALA A 17 -19.22 3.33 16.68
CA ALA A 17 -18.83 3.81 15.36
C ALA A 17 -17.59 4.72 15.39
N ALA A 18 -17.09 5.10 16.57
CA ALA A 18 -16.00 6.04 16.74
C ALA A 18 -14.60 5.38 16.70
N PHE A 19 -14.44 4.27 15.99
CA PHE A 19 -13.11 3.71 15.75
C PHE A 19 -12.33 4.64 14.81
N SER A 20 -11.14 5.06 15.23
CA SER A 20 -10.21 5.80 14.36
C SER A 20 -9.67 4.86 13.28
N ALA A 21 -9.81 5.24 12.01
CA ALA A 21 -9.09 4.61 10.92
C ALA A 21 -7.63 5.10 10.96
N GLU A 22 -6.71 4.25 11.39
CA GLU A 22 -5.28 4.51 11.25
C GLU A 22 -4.90 4.28 9.77
N ALA A 23 -4.40 5.32 9.12
CA ALA A 23 -3.86 5.20 7.77
C ALA A 23 -2.46 4.56 7.85
N VAL A 24 -2.37 3.25 7.61
CA VAL A 24 -1.08 2.57 7.44
C VAL A 24 -0.65 2.75 5.99
N VAL A 25 0.23 3.71 5.73
CA VAL A 25 0.72 3.93 4.36
C VAL A 25 1.59 2.75 3.93
N ASN A 26 1.05 1.84 3.11
CA ASN A 26 1.85 0.75 2.53
C ASN A 26 2.55 1.23 1.26
N ILE A 27 3.73 1.81 1.44
CA ILE A 27 4.57 2.31 0.35
C ILE A 27 4.96 1.18 -0.62
N GLN A 28 4.96 -0.09 -0.17
CA GLN A 28 5.24 -1.23 -1.04
C GLN A 28 4.11 -1.53 -2.02
N ASN A 29 2.87 -1.11 -1.73
CA ASN A 29 1.73 -1.34 -2.61
C ASN A 29 1.76 -0.44 -3.87
N VAL A 30 2.51 0.67 -3.83
CA VAL A 30 2.73 1.53 -4.99
C VAL A 30 3.63 0.85 -6.04
N GLY A 31 4.21 -0.32 -5.71
CA GLY A 31 5.18 -1.02 -6.54
C GLY A 31 6.56 -0.37 -6.46
N ALA A 32 7.60 -1.20 -6.40
CA ALA A 32 8.98 -0.72 -6.27
C ALA A 32 9.46 0.15 -7.46
N GLY A 33 8.76 0.10 -8.59
CA GLY A 33 9.06 0.87 -9.78
C GLY A 33 7.96 0.75 -10.85
N ALA A 34 8.04 1.61 -11.87
CA ALA A 34 7.05 1.67 -12.96
C ALA A 34 6.78 0.32 -13.66
N ARG A 35 7.79 -0.56 -13.79
CA ARG A 35 7.60 -1.90 -14.37
C ARG A 35 6.78 -2.80 -13.44
N SER A 36 7.02 -2.75 -12.13
CA SER A 36 6.23 -3.51 -11.16
C SER A 36 4.77 -3.04 -11.18
N MET A 37 4.56 -1.72 -11.21
CA MET A 37 3.23 -1.12 -11.35
C MET A 37 2.51 -1.54 -12.63
N ALA A 38 3.18 -1.52 -13.78
CA ALA A 38 2.59 -1.90 -15.07
C ALA A 38 2.17 -3.39 -15.12
N LEU A 39 2.77 -4.23 -14.27
CA LEU A 39 2.41 -5.63 -14.09
C LEU A 39 1.34 -5.85 -13.00
N GLY A 40 0.71 -4.78 -12.51
CA GLY A 40 -0.27 -4.87 -11.42
C GLY A 40 0.35 -5.42 -10.14
N ASN A 41 1.57 -4.97 -9.81
CA ASN A 41 2.36 -5.42 -8.65
C ASN A 41 2.70 -6.93 -8.65
N SER A 42 2.72 -7.57 -9.84
CA SER A 42 3.03 -9.00 -10.02
C SER A 42 4.45 -9.24 -10.56
N PHE A 43 5.44 -8.49 -10.05
CA PHE A 43 6.80 -8.46 -10.58
C PHE A 43 7.74 -9.53 -10.02
N VAL A 44 7.42 -10.12 -8.86
CA VAL A 44 8.30 -11.02 -8.07
C VAL A 44 9.00 -12.11 -8.90
N ALA A 45 8.30 -12.72 -9.87
CA ALA A 45 8.82 -13.80 -10.70
C ALA A 45 9.79 -13.34 -11.81
N VAL A 46 9.75 -12.06 -12.18
CA VAL A 46 10.54 -11.44 -13.26
C VAL A 46 11.44 -10.31 -12.75
N ALA A 47 11.77 -10.36 -11.46
CA ALA A 47 12.63 -9.40 -10.81
C ALA A 47 14.09 -9.58 -11.24
N ASP A 48 14.47 -8.98 -12.36
CA ASP A 48 15.76 -9.18 -13.04
C ASP A 48 16.57 -7.87 -13.20
N ASN A 49 16.17 -6.82 -12.47
CA ASN A 49 16.72 -5.46 -12.55
C ASN A 49 16.93 -4.87 -11.13
N PRO A 50 17.44 -3.64 -10.97
CA PRO A 50 17.70 -3.06 -9.65
C PRO A 50 16.45 -2.93 -8.75
N ASP A 51 15.25 -2.91 -9.31
CA ASP A 51 14.00 -2.87 -8.54
C ASP A 51 13.79 -4.19 -7.75
N ALA A 52 14.50 -5.27 -8.11
CA ALA A 52 14.48 -6.55 -7.42
C ALA A 52 14.84 -6.47 -5.93
N VAL A 53 15.58 -5.43 -5.49
CA VAL A 53 15.89 -5.19 -4.07
C VAL A 53 14.62 -5.13 -3.20
N PHE A 54 13.52 -4.64 -3.76
CA PHE A 54 12.27 -4.40 -3.02
C PHE A 54 11.28 -5.57 -3.12
N GLU A 55 11.37 -6.37 -4.19
CA GLU A 55 10.33 -7.36 -4.56
C GLU A 55 10.84 -8.80 -4.44
N ASN A 56 12.06 -9.07 -4.91
CA ASN A 56 12.71 -10.39 -4.82
C ASN A 56 14.25 -10.26 -4.96
N PRO A 57 14.99 -10.11 -3.85
CA PRO A 57 16.44 -9.93 -3.88
C PRO A 57 17.22 -11.07 -4.55
N ALA A 58 16.67 -12.29 -4.66
CA ALA A 58 17.31 -13.39 -5.38
C ALA A 58 17.52 -13.07 -6.87
N GLY A 59 16.68 -12.18 -7.41
CA GLY A 59 16.79 -11.64 -8.75
C GLY A 59 18.06 -10.85 -9.05
N LEU A 60 18.68 -10.25 -8.02
CA LEU A 60 19.91 -9.46 -8.18
C LEU A 60 21.08 -10.29 -8.72
N MET A 61 21.08 -11.61 -8.49
CA MET A 61 22.06 -12.53 -9.05
C MET A 61 22.02 -12.60 -10.58
N GLN A 62 20.91 -12.18 -11.22
CA GLN A 62 20.75 -12.17 -12.67
C GLN A 62 21.33 -10.88 -13.32
N ILE A 63 21.72 -9.89 -12.52
CA ILE A 63 22.25 -8.61 -13.01
C ILE A 63 23.74 -8.75 -13.31
N GLU A 64 24.09 -8.82 -14.60
CA GLU A 64 25.48 -9.03 -15.04
C GLU A 64 26.35 -7.76 -15.07
N LYS A 65 25.72 -6.57 -15.03
CA LYS A 65 26.39 -5.27 -15.17
C LYS A 65 25.88 -4.29 -14.12
N LYS A 66 26.67 -3.28 -13.78
CA LYS A 66 26.20 -2.19 -12.92
C LYS A 66 25.00 -1.50 -13.57
N GLN A 67 23.86 -1.49 -12.87
CA GLN A 67 22.61 -0.90 -13.32
C GLN A 67 22.07 0.05 -12.25
N ILE A 68 21.34 1.08 -12.68
CA ILE A 68 20.65 2.04 -11.83
C ILE A 68 19.22 2.15 -12.33
N ALA A 69 18.25 2.04 -11.43
CA ALA A 69 16.84 2.29 -11.71
C ALA A 69 16.37 3.51 -10.92
N VAL A 70 15.61 4.38 -11.56
CA VAL A 70 15.00 5.56 -10.94
C VAL A 70 13.55 5.61 -11.40
N THR A 71 12.63 5.75 -10.45
CA THR A 71 11.21 5.87 -10.74
C THR A 71 10.62 7.12 -10.10
N ASN A 72 9.53 7.61 -10.66
CA ASN A 72 8.75 8.70 -10.09
C ASN A 72 7.28 8.31 -10.17
N VAL A 73 6.55 8.55 -9.09
CA VAL A 73 5.11 8.36 -9.02
C VAL A 73 4.48 9.65 -8.51
N SER A 74 3.44 10.12 -9.21
CA SER A 74 2.67 11.28 -8.77
C SER A 74 1.56 10.81 -7.85
N LEU A 75 1.57 11.29 -6.61
CA LEU A 75 0.53 10.99 -5.63
C LEU A 75 -0.70 11.91 -5.75
N PHE A 76 -0.68 12.86 -6.69
CA PHE A 76 -1.70 13.90 -6.78
C PHE A 76 -3.11 13.38 -7.09
N PHE A 77 -3.23 12.28 -7.84
CA PHE A 77 -4.53 11.71 -8.24
C PHE A 77 -4.84 10.34 -7.62
N GLY A 78 -3.82 9.56 -7.21
CA GLY A 78 -3.98 8.17 -6.78
C GLY A 78 -3.75 7.90 -5.29
N GLY A 79 -3.05 8.79 -4.57
CA GLY A 79 -2.65 8.53 -3.19
C GLY A 79 -1.76 7.28 -3.01
N ILE A 80 -1.45 6.95 -1.76
CA ILE A 80 -0.93 5.63 -1.38
C ILE A 80 -2.03 5.01 -0.52
N GLU A 81 -2.66 3.95 -1.04
CA GLU A 81 -3.69 3.25 -0.28
C GLU A 81 -3.05 2.48 0.88
N GLY A 82 -3.72 2.51 2.03
CA GLY A 82 -3.31 1.87 3.27
C GLY A 82 -4.32 0.84 3.75
#